data_AF-F2Q7N2-F1
#
_entry.id   AF-F2Q7N2-F1
#
_cell.length_a   1.000
_cell.length_b   1.000
_cell.length_c   1.000
_cell.angle_alpha   90.00
_cell.angle_beta   90.00
_cell.angle_gamma   90.00
#
_symmetry.space_group_name_H-M   'P 1'
#
loop_
_entity.id
_entity.type
_entity.pdbx_description
1 polymer ?
#
loop_
_entity_poly.entity_id
_entity_poly.type
_entity_poly.pdbx_seq_one_letter_code
_entity_poly.pdbx_strand_id
1 'polypeptide(L)' 'HWHGFFQHTTNYADGVSFVTQCPIVPNNSFVYSFQPVEQAGTFWYHS' A
#
# COMPACT_ATOMS: atom_id res chain seq x y z
N HIS A 1 -0.60 5.20 0.62
CA HIS A 1 -1.57 4.38 -0.13
C HIS A 1 -1.17 4.22 -1.60
N TRP A 2 -1.35 3.02 -2.14
CA TRP A 2 -1.11 2.70 -3.56
C TRP A 2 -2.44 2.70 -4.32
N HIS A 3 -2.87 3.87 -4.79
CA HIS A 3 -4.22 4.08 -5.26
C HIS A 3 -4.53 3.28 -6.53
N GLY A 4 -5.54 2.42 -6.43
CA GLY A 4 -6.05 1.60 -7.51
C GLY A 4 -5.50 0.18 -7.55
N PHE A 5 -4.58 -0.22 -6.66
CA PHE A 5 -4.19 -1.64 -6.51
C PHE A 5 -5.14 -2.39 -5.58
N PHE A 6 -5.54 -3.60 -5.95
CA PHE A 6 -6.51 -4.40 -5.18
C PHE A 6 -5.99 -4.92 -3.85
N GLN A 7 -4.67 -5.04 -3.69
CA GLN A 7 -4.03 -5.53 -2.46
C GLN A 7 -4.62 -6.87 -1.96
N HIS A 8 -4.98 -7.77 -2.89
CA HIS A 8 -5.54 -9.07 -2.54
C HIS A 8 -4.50 -9.89 -1.75
N THR A 9 -4.87 -10.32 -0.54
CA THR A 9 -3.98 -10.95 0.47
C THR A 9 -2.87 -10.08 1.04
N THR A 10 -2.71 -8.84 0.55
CA THR A 10 -1.68 -7.88 0.97
C THR A 10 -2.28 -6.59 1.53
N ASN A 11 -3.45 -6.67 2.20
CA ASN A 11 -4.12 -5.48 2.74
C ASN A 11 -3.24 -4.66 3.70
N TYR A 12 -2.31 -5.30 4.42
CA TYR A 12 -1.31 -4.62 5.26
C TYR A 12 -0.41 -3.63 4.49
N ALA A 13 -0.32 -3.76 3.17
CA ALA A 13 0.46 -2.89 2.28
C ALA A 13 -0.39 -1.80 1.61
N ASP A 14 -1.69 -1.69 1.92
CA ASP A 14 -2.57 -0.74 1.26
C ASP A 14 -2.26 0.72 1.62
N GLY A 15 -1.78 0.99 2.84
CA GLY A 15 -1.24 2.30 3.23
C GLY A 15 -2.23 3.30 3.81
N VAL A 16 -3.42 2.89 4.26
CA VAL A 16 -4.38 3.76 4.97
C VAL A 16 -4.07 3.72 6.47
N SER A 17 -3.63 4.87 7.00
CA SER A 17 -3.30 5.00 8.43
C SER A 17 -4.51 4.69 9.31
N PHE A 18 -4.27 3.92 10.37
CA PHE A 18 -5.27 3.48 11.36
C PHE A 18 -6.37 2.53 10.84
N VAL A 19 -6.27 2.09 9.58
CA VAL A 19 -7.14 1.04 9.02
C VAL A 19 -6.31 -0.18 8.65
N THR A 20 -5.35 0.00 7.73
CA THR A 20 -4.54 -1.11 7.22
C THR A 20 -3.16 -1.19 7.87
N GLN A 21 -2.70 -0.11 8.50
CA GLN A 21 -1.45 -0.04 9.25
C GLN A 21 -1.39 1.18 10.20
N CYS A 22 -0.45 1.16 11.14
CA CYS A 22 0.00 2.39 11.81
C CYS A 22 0.91 3.23 10.88
N PRO A 23 1.01 4.56 11.08
CA PRO A 23 1.97 5.39 10.37
C PRO A 23 3.41 4.93 10.61
N ILE A 24 4.25 5.03 9.58
CA ILE A 24 5.69 4.79 9.71
C ILE A 24 6.26 5.91 10.57
N VAL A 25 6.90 5.56 11.68
CA VAL A 25 7.51 6.54 12.59
C VAL A 25 8.76 7.18 11.97
N PRO A 26 9.13 8.41 12.38
CA PRO A 26 10.34 9.06 11.88
C PRO A 26 11.59 8.18 12.01
N ASN A 27 12.50 8.31 11.05
CA ASN A 27 13.77 7.57 10.98
C ASN A 27 13.65 6.04 10.90
N ASN A 28 12.47 5.53 10.57
CA ASN A 28 12.24 4.10 10.33
C ASN A 28 11.75 3.89 8.90
N SER A 29 11.73 2.64 8.46
CA SER A 29 11.32 2.27 7.11
C SER A 29 10.38 1.08 7.15
N PHE A 30 9.51 0.99 6.15
CA PHE A 30 8.61 -0.12 5.96
C PHE A 30 8.61 -0.48 4.48
N VAL A 31 8.75 -1.77 4.17
CA VAL A 31 8.75 -2.26 2.79
C VAL A 31 7.34 -2.71 2.43
N TYR A 32 6.73 -2.01 1.49
CA TYR A 32 5.50 -2.46 0.86
C TYR A 32 5.83 -3.52 -0.18
N SER A 33 5.40 -4.76 0.04
CA SER A 33 5.62 -5.89 -0.88
C SER A 33 4.29 -6.51 -1.28
N PHE A 34 3.92 -6.34 -2.55
CA PHE A 34 2.71 -6.89 -3.15
C PHE A 34 2.91 -7.08 -4.66
N GLN A 35 2.01 -7.84 -5.29
CA GLN A 35 2.02 -8.10 -6.73
C GLN A 35 0.77 -7.49 -7.38
N PRO A 36 0.88 -6.80 -8.52
CA PRO A 36 -0.26 -6.27 -9.26
C PRO A 36 -0.91 -7.38 -10.11
N VAL A 37 -1.46 -8.40 -9.45
CA VAL A 37 -2.11 -9.54 -10.11
C VAL A 37 -3.35 -9.04 -10.85
N GLU A 38 -3.43 -9.33 -12.14
CA GLU A 38 -4.58 -9.01 -13.01
C GLU A 38 -4.89 -7.50 -13.16
N GLN A 39 -3.94 -6.62 -12.87
CA GLN A 39 -4.12 -5.17 -12.99
C GLN A 39 -3.11 -4.52 -13.95
N ALA A 40 -3.62 -3.79 -14.94
CA ALA A 40 -2.84 -2.93 -15.81
C ALA A 40 -3.62 -1.64 -16.08
N GLY A 41 -2.95 -0.49 -16.03
CA GLY A 41 -3.59 0.81 -16.17
C GLY A 41 -2.73 1.94 -15.62
N THR A 42 -3.33 3.13 -15.50
CA THR A 42 -2.71 4.29 -14.88
C THR A 42 -3.08 4.36 -13.41
N PHE A 43 -2.08 4.42 -12.55
CA PHE A 43 -2.23 4.48 -11.09
C PHE A 43 -1.40 5.63 -10.52
N TRP A 44 -1.52 5.87 -9.22
CA TRP A 44 -0.75 6.88 -8.50
C TRP A 44 -0.59 6.46 -7.03
N TYR A 45 0.30 7.13 -6.31
CA TYR A 45 0.53 6.90 -4.89
C TYR A 45 0.44 8.22 -4.13
N HIS A 46 0.04 8.16 -2.87
CA HIS A 46 0.00 9.33 -1.98
C HIS A 46 0.15 8.94 -0.51
N SER A 47 0.45 9.95 0.33
CA SER A 47 0.40 9.83 1.79
C SER A 47 -1.03 9.80 2.31
#